data_AF-Q9YAN4-F1
#
_entry.id   AF-Q9YAN4-F1
#
_cell.length_a   1.000
_cell.length_b   1.000
_cell.length_c   1.000
_cell.angle_alpha   90.00
_cell.angle_beta   90.00
_cell.angle_gamma   90.00
#
_symmetry.space_group_name_H-M   'P 1'
#
loop_
_entity.id
_entity.type
_entity.pdbx_description
1 polymer ?
#
loop_
_entity_poly.entity_id
_entity_poly.type
_entity_poly.pdbx_seq_one_letter_code
_entity_poly.pdbx_strand_id
1 'polypeptide(L)'
;MLKRAGIVALVDLMDTLKPPGLDVLAIIVGSLASVLVVIQPFTSASYMLSYALDPTLFAATIFLALRGAAGITCMAENGLLQLIASYPIGRLHLAIALYTSRVLVPSLAILGAPTVAVAIVMMPVALGSPLEYLATFTAYTVQAVMYGSFFMLIALASRSPGTSGILSVAFYFAYIVVASTLLYLLGRVTGREILVELATASYLPGVAILHYGGGEIQAWQPLLVPLLALSAAAASILYFTRRLEP
;
A
#
# COMPACT_ATOMS: atom_id res chain seq x y z
N MET A 1 3.15 -28.67 -4.26
CA MET A 1 3.90 -27.59 -3.58
C MET A 1 3.03 -26.38 -3.28
N LEU A 2 2.22 -25.86 -4.23
CA LEU A 2 1.31 -24.72 -4.00
C LEU A 2 0.41 -24.83 -2.76
N LYS A 3 -0.19 -26.01 -2.51
CA LYS A 3 -1.06 -26.22 -1.33
C LYS A 3 -0.36 -25.94 0.00
N ARG A 4 0.94 -26.23 0.12
CA ARG A 4 1.74 -25.99 1.34
C ARG A 4 2.12 -24.52 1.49
N ALA A 5 2.50 -23.86 0.39
CA ALA A 5 2.77 -22.42 0.39
C ALA A 5 1.51 -21.61 0.73
N GLY A 6 0.34 -22.03 0.24
CA GLY A 6 -0.95 -21.42 0.60
C GLY A 6 -1.29 -21.54 2.08
N ILE A 7 -0.95 -22.67 2.72
CA ILE A 7 -1.14 -22.84 4.17
C ILE A 7 -0.21 -21.90 4.95
N VAL A 8 1.05 -21.78 4.55
CA VAL A 8 1.99 -20.83 5.18
C VAL A 8 1.47 -19.39 5.03
N ALA A 9 1.04 -19.00 3.82
CA ALA A 9 0.45 -17.69 3.57
C ALA A 9 -0.78 -17.45 4.45
N LEU A 10 -1.66 -18.45 4.59
CA LEU A 10 -2.87 -18.35 5.41
C LEU A 10 -2.54 -18.19 6.90
N VAL A 11 -1.65 -19.01 7.44
CA VAL A 11 -1.26 -18.96 8.86
C VAL A 11 -0.57 -17.63 9.16
N ASP A 12 0.34 -17.20 8.30
CA ASP A 12 1.03 -15.92 8.42
C ASP A 12 0.06 -14.74 8.30
N LEU A 13 -0.90 -14.81 7.39
CA LEU A 13 -1.96 -13.83 7.23
C LEU A 13 -2.83 -13.77 8.49
N MET A 14 -3.23 -14.91 9.03
CA MET A 14 -4.04 -14.97 10.27
C MET A 14 -3.30 -14.36 11.46
N ASP A 15 -1.98 -14.50 11.54
CA ASP A 15 -1.16 -13.87 12.57
C ASP A 15 -0.96 -12.36 12.32
N THR A 16 -0.75 -11.99 11.06
CA THR A 16 -0.63 -10.58 10.64
C THR A 16 -1.91 -9.80 10.90
N LEU A 17 -3.06 -10.43 10.69
CA LEU A 17 -4.40 -9.85 10.87
C LEU A 17 -4.99 -10.07 12.27
N LYS A 18 -4.30 -10.75 13.21
CA LYS A 18 -4.84 -10.99 14.56
C LYS A 18 -4.79 -9.72 15.45
N PRO A 19 -5.85 -9.36 16.21
CA PRO A 19 -5.93 -8.08 16.92
C PRO A 19 -5.19 -8.08 18.27
N PRO A 20 -4.67 -6.91 18.74
CA PRO A 20 -5.55 -5.96 19.44
C PRO A 20 -5.43 -4.45 19.06
N GLY A 21 -4.42 -4.01 18.30
CA GLY A 21 -4.15 -2.56 18.14
C GLY A 21 -4.64 -1.88 16.86
N LEU A 22 -4.88 -2.65 15.78
CA LEU A 22 -5.06 -2.12 14.42
C LEU A 22 -6.47 -2.27 13.86
N ASP A 23 -7.26 -3.25 14.33
CA ASP A 23 -8.70 -3.29 14.06
C ASP A 23 -9.36 -1.99 14.56
N VAL A 24 -8.94 -1.47 15.71
CA VAL A 24 -9.47 -0.23 16.27
C VAL A 24 -9.06 0.99 15.42
N LEU A 25 -7.80 1.08 14.95
CA LEU A 25 -7.38 2.20 14.10
C LEU A 25 -8.07 2.16 12.73
N ALA A 26 -8.16 0.98 12.10
CA ALA A 26 -8.83 0.82 10.81
C ALA A 26 -10.34 1.05 10.92
N ILE A 27 -10.98 0.60 12.01
CA ILE A 27 -12.39 0.87 12.30
C ILE A 27 -12.60 2.36 12.58
N ILE A 28 -11.79 2.99 13.43
CA ILE A 28 -11.92 4.42 13.75
C ILE A 28 -11.69 5.27 12.51
N VAL A 29 -10.63 5.01 11.75
CA VAL A 29 -10.31 5.78 10.53
C VAL A 29 -11.36 5.53 9.45
N GLY A 30 -11.78 4.28 9.24
CA GLY A 30 -12.87 3.94 8.31
C GLY A 30 -14.22 4.55 8.71
N SER A 31 -14.49 4.65 10.01
CA SER A 31 -15.69 5.29 10.54
C SER A 31 -15.64 6.81 10.36
N LEU A 32 -14.50 7.45 10.68
CA LEU A 32 -14.29 8.88 10.47
C LEU A 32 -14.35 9.25 8.98
N ALA A 33 -13.75 8.43 8.13
CA ALA A 33 -13.84 8.52 6.67
C ALA A 33 -15.29 8.45 6.18
N SER A 34 -16.06 7.49 6.66
CA SER A 34 -17.47 7.35 6.30
C SER A 34 -18.32 8.54 6.77
N VAL A 35 -18.07 9.03 7.99
CA VAL A 35 -18.72 10.24 8.53
C VAL A 35 -18.41 11.46 7.68
N LEU A 36 -17.15 11.65 7.27
CA LEU A 36 -16.74 12.75 6.39
C LEU A 36 -17.46 12.69 5.03
N VAL A 37 -17.61 11.48 4.48
CA VAL A 37 -18.32 11.29 3.21
C VAL A 37 -19.81 11.64 3.31
N VAL A 38 -20.46 11.30 4.42
CA VAL A 38 -21.89 11.60 4.64
C VAL A 38 -22.17 13.10 4.77
N ILE A 39 -21.23 13.86 5.33
CA ILE A 39 -21.44 15.28 5.63
C ILE A 39 -21.32 16.16 4.37
N GLN A 40 -20.56 15.73 3.36
CA GLN A 40 -20.31 16.52 2.15
C GLN A 40 -21.13 16.02 0.95
N PRO A 41 -21.75 16.91 0.17
CA PRO A 41 -22.44 16.53 -1.06
C PRO A 41 -21.40 16.25 -2.15
N PHE A 42 -21.18 14.97 -2.47
CA PHE A 42 -20.31 14.56 -3.57
C PHE A 42 -21.09 14.32 -4.85
N THR A 43 -20.54 14.77 -5.96
CA THR A 43 -21.05 14.51 -7.33
C THR A 43 -20.13 13.63 -8.15
N SER A 44 -18.90 13.38 -7.69
CA SER A 44 -17.90 12.53 -8.35
C SER A 44 -17.46 11.41 -7.42
N ALA A 45 -17.34 10.20 -7.97
CA ALA A 45 -16.97 9.01 -7.21
C ALA A 45 -15.50 9.05 -6.75
N SER A 46 -14.60 9.64 -7.54
CA SER A 46 -13.17 9.72 -7.21
C SER A 46 -12.90 10.63 -6.01
N TYR A 47 -13.51 11.81 -5.97
CA TYR A 47 -13.41 12.71 -4.81
C TYR A 47 -14.01 12.07 -3.56
N MET A 48 -15.21 11.50 -3.66
CA MET A 48 -15.86 10.80 -2.55
C MET A 48 -14.97 9.70 -1.96
N LEU A 49 -14.39 8.84 -2.80
CA LEU A 49 -13.46 7.80 -2.37
C LEU A 49 -12.17 8.38 -1.79
N SER A 50 -11.62 9.45 -2.35
CA SER A 50 -10.40 10.10 -1.85
C SER A 50 -10.55 10.51 -0.39
N TYR A 51 -11.67 11.17 -0.07
CA TYR A 51 -11.96 11.61 1.30
C TYR A 51 -11.99 10.46 2.31
N ALA A 52 -12.38 9.27 1.89
CA ALA A 52 -12.38 8.09 2.75
C ALA A 52 -11.04 7.35 2.75
N LEU A 53 -10.37 7.28 1.60
CA LEU A 53 -9.20 6.44 1.40
C LEU A 53 -7.88 7.13 1.69
N ASP A 54 -7.77 8.45 1.64
CA ASP A 54 -6.56 9.18 2.05
C ASP A 54 -6.15 8.89 3.50
N PRO A 55 -7.02 9.05 4.52
CA PRO A 55 -6.65 8.72 5.89
C PRO A 55 -6.49 7.20 6.09
N THR A 56 -7.27 6.39 5.36
CA THR A 56 -7.15 4.92 5.41
C THR A 56 -5.81 4.45 4.82
N LEU A 57 -5.33 5.07 3.74
CA LEU A 57 -4.05 4.77 3.13
C LEU A 57 -2.90 5.07 4.09
N PHE A 58 -2.99 6.18 4.83
CA PHE A 58 -2.04 6.48 5.89
C PHE A 58 -2.04 5.39 6.98
N ALA A 59 -3.22 5.00 7.47
CA ALA A 59 -3.36 3.92 8.46
C ALA A 59 -2.82 2.57 7.93
N ALA A 60 -3.16 2.23 6.68
CA ALA A 60 -2.66 1.03 6.00
C ALA A 60 -1.13 1.07 5.87
N THR A 61 -0.56 2.23 5.59
CA THR A 61 0.89 2.39 5.50
C THR A 61 1.57 2.11 6.84
N ILE A 62 1.05 2.66 7.94
CA ILE A 62 1.57 2.37 9.29
C ILE A 62 1.41 0.89 9.61
N PHE A 63 0.27 0.29 9.27
CA PHE A 63 0.05 -1.15 9.42
C PHE A 63 1.12 -1.95 8.68
N LEU A 64 1.36 -1.67 7.41
CA LEU A 64 2.34 -2.37 6.57
C LEU A 64 3.76 -2.21 7.11
N ALA A 65 4.12 -1.03 7.63
CA ALA A 65 5.42 -0.79 8.25
C ALA A 65 5.62 -1.63 9.53
N LEU A 66 4.61 -1.69 10.40
CA LEU A 66 4.73 -2.37 11.70
C LEU A 66 4.49 -3.87 11.63
N ARG A 67 3.48 -4.32 10.88
CA ARG A 67 3.08 -5.73 10.80
C ARG A 67 3.66 -6.45 9.59
N GLY A 68 3.87 -5.74 8.49
CA GLY A 68 4.57 -6.28 7.33
C GLY A 68 6.06 -6.31 7.58
N ALA A 69 6.69 -5.13 7.57
CA ALA A 69 8.14 -4.97 7.59
C ALA A 69 8.76 -5.42 8.92
N ALA A 70 8.37 -4.78 10.04
CA ALA A 70 8.92 -5.13 11.34
C ALA A 70 8.57 -6.57 11.76
N GLY A 71 7.42 -7.09 11.32
CA GLY A 71 7.01 -8.49 11.48
C GLY A 71 7.99 -9.46 10.84
N ILE A 72 8.41 -9.22 9.60
CA ILE A 72 9.37 -10.10 8.91
C ILE A 72 10.75 -10.07 9.56
N THR A 73 11.24 -8.89 9.95
CA THR A 73 12.49 -8.81 10.71
C THR A 73 12.39 -9.54 12.05
N CYS A 74 11.23 -9.52 12.70
CA CYS A 74 11.00 -10.26 13.95
C CYS A 74 11.03 -11.77 13.71
N MET A 75 10.43 -12.23 12.62
CA MET A 75 10.51 -13.64 12.22
C MET A 75 11.95 -14.06 11.88
N ALA A 76 12.74 -13.17 11.30
CA ALA A 76 14.15 -13.43 11.01
C ALA A 76 14.98 -13.47 12.30
N GLU A 77 14.78 -12.52 13.21
CA GLU A 77 15.50 -12.43 14.50
C GLU A 77 15.20 -13.63 15.41
N ASN A 78 13.94 -14.07 15.45
CA ASN A 78 13.52 -15.22 16.26
C ASN A 78 13.79 -16.58 15.60
N GLY A 79 14.45 -16.62 14.44
CA GLY A 79 14.76 -17.86 13.69
C GLY A 79 13.54 -18.55 13.05
N LEU A 80 12.32 -18.02 13.20
CA LEU A 80 11.10 -18.55 12.59
C LEU A 80 11.21 -18.63 11.06
N LEU A 81 11.88 -17.66 10.45
CA LEU A 81 12.03 -17.60 9.00
C LEU A 81 12.93 -18.75 8.48
N GLN A 82 13.95 -19.14 9.25
CA GLN A 82 14.80 -20.30 8.97
C GLN A 82 14.04 -21.61 9.19
N LEU A 83 13.21 -21.67 10.24
CA LEU A 83 12.33 -22.82 10.49
C LEU A 83 11.35 -23.04 9.33
N ILE A 84 10.71 -21.97 8.85
CA ILE A 84 9.78 -22.05 7.71
C ILE A 84 10.53 -22.40 6.42
N ALA A 85 11.75 -21.90 6.23
CA ALA A 85 12.59 -22.24 5.08
C ALA A 85 13.06 -23.71 5.09
N SER A 86 13.04 -24.40 6.23
CA SER A 86 13.38 -25.83 6.33
C SER A 86 12.25 -26.76 5.87
N TYR A 87 11.01 -26.26 5.74
CA TYR A 87 9.92 -27.02 5.13
C TYR A 87 10.18 -27.29 3.64
N PRO A 88 9.67 -28.41 3.07
CA PRO A 88 9.81 -28.76 1.66
C PRO A 88 8.92 -27.89 0.76
N ILE A 89 9.15 -26.58 0.78
CA ILE A 89 8.50 -25.53 -0.01
C ILE A 89 9.60 -24.79 -0.76
N GLY A 90 9.44 -24.58 -2.06
CA GLY A 90 10.40 -23.80 -2.83
C GLY A 90 10.52 -22.37 -2.30
N ARG A 91 11.74 -21.84 -2.18
CA ARG A 91 12.03 -20.51 -1.62
C ARG A 91 11.25 -19.38 -2.31
N LEU A 92 11.10 -19.48 -3.63
CA LEU A 92 10.29 -18.55 -4.41
C LEU A 92 8.82 -18.55 -3.96
N HIS A 93 8.24 -19.73 -3.73
CA HIS A 93 6.85 -19.85 -3.27
C HIS A 93 6.68 -19.34 -1.84
N LEU A 94 7.69 -19.50 -0.99
CA LEU A 94 7.70 -18.92 0.35
C LEU A 94 7.79 -17.38 0.30
N ALA A 95 8.68 -16.84 -0.53
CA ALA A 95 8.80 -15.39 -0.72
C ALA A 95 7.49 -14.78 -1.23
N ILE A 96 6.85 -15.41 -2.22
CA ILE A 96 5.56 -14.99 -2.75
C ILE A 96 4.47 -15.11 -1.68
N ALA A 97 4.46 -16.19 -0.89
CA ALA A 97 3.50 -16.38 0.20
C ALA A 97 3.60 -15.24 1.24
N LEU A 98 4.82 -14.94 1.70
CA LEU A 98 5.07 -13.88 2.68
C LEU A 98 4.77 -12.48 2.11
N TYR A 99 5.16 -12.21 0.87
CA TYR A 99 4.80 -10.96 0.20
C TYR A 99 3.28 -10.79 0.09
N THR A 100 2.57 -11.87 -0.25
CA THR A 100 1.12 -11.85 -0.38
C THR A 100 0.43 -11.62 0.97
N SER A 101 0.85 -12.33 2.03
CA SER A 101 0.26 -12.23 3.37
C SER A 101 0.58 -10.93 4.09
N ARG A 102 1.76 -10.33 3.83
CA ARG A 102 2.26 -9.15 4.56
C ARG A 102 2.05 -7.83 3.81
N VAL A 103 1.88 -7.85 2.48
CA VAL A 103 1.70 -6.64 1.65
C VAL A 103 0.38 -6.66 0.88
N LEU A 104 0.19 -7.62 -0.03
CA LEU A 104 -0.93 -7.58 -0.98
C LEU A 104 -2.29 -7.68 -0.28
N VAL A 105 -2.50 -8.72 0.52
CA VAL A 105 -3.79 -8.96 1.16
C VAL A 105 -4.13 -7.88 2.20
N PRO A 106 -3.19 -7.46 3.08
CA PRO A 106 -3.48 -6.35 4.00
C PRO A 106 -3.81 -5.04 3.27
N SER A 107 -3.12 -4.70 2.17
CA SER A 107 -3.42 -3.50 1.39
C SER A 107 -4.85 -3.52 0.85
N LEU A 108 -5.27 -4.66 0.30
CA LEU A 108 -6.63 -4.86 -0.20
C LEU A 108 -7.67 -4.85 0.91
N ALA A 109 -7.41 -5.53 2.03
CA ALA A 109 -8.37 -5.69 3.11
C ALA A 109 -8.61 -4.37 3.85
N ILE A 110 -7.55 -3.63 4.17
CA ILE A 110 -7.64 -2.39 4.95
C ILE A 110 -8.29 -1.28 4.12
N LEU A 111 -7.98 -1.18 2.82
CA LEU A 111 -8.60 -0.19 1.94
C LEU A 111 -9.98 -0.63 1.42
N GLY A 112 -10.21 -1.93 1.27
CA GLY A 112 -11.46 -2.48 0.75
C GLY A 112 -12.63 -2.28 1.70
N ALA A 113 -12.42 -2.37 3.01
CA ALA A 113 -13.48 -2.18 4.00
C ALA A 113 -14.16 -0.78 3.92
N PRO A 114 -13.43 0.35 4.01
CA PRO A 114 -14.04 1.68 3.85
C PRO A 114 -14.54 1.93 2.43
N THR A 115 -13.90 1.35 1.41
CA THR A 115 -14.40 1.38 0.03
C THR A 115 -15.84 0.85 -0.01
N VAL A 116 -16.06 -0.39 0.43
CA VAL A 116 -17.39 -1.01 0.46
C VAL A 116 -18.38 -0.21 1.31
N ALA A 117 -17.96 0.28 2.49
CA ALA A 117 -18.81 1.09 3.35
C ALA A 117 -19.30 2.36 2.64
N VAL A 118 -18.39 3.08 1.96
CA VAL A 118 -18.72 4.28 1.18
C VAL A 118 -19.63 3.96 0.00
N ALA A 119 -19.42 2.85 -0.70
CA ALA A 119 -20.30 2.42 -1.79
C ALA A 119 -21.73 2.15 -1.31
N ILE A 120 -21.91 1.60 -0.10
CA ILE A 120 -23.24 1.37 0.47
C ILE A 120 -23.91 2.71 0.82
N VAL A 121 -23.16 3.60 1.48
CA VAL A 121 -23.69 4.90 1.97
C VAL A 121 -24.02 5.85 0.82
N MET A 122 -23.17 5.92 -0.20
CA MET A 122 -23.31 6.80 -1.36
C MET A 122 -23.54 6.00 -2.65
N MET A 123 -24.40 4.99 -2.58
CA MET A 123 -24.72 4.10 -3.70
C MET A 123 -25.05 4.84 -5.01
N PRO A 124 -25.84 5.94 -5.03
CA PRO A 124 -26.13 6.65 -6.27
C PRO A 124 -24.89 7.21 -6.95
N VAL A 125 -23.91 7.71 -6.18
CA VAL A 125 -22.65 8.26 -6.70
C VAL A 125 -21.74 7.13 -7.18
N ALA A 126 -21.61 6.05 -6.38
CA ALA A 126 -20.77 4.91 -6.73
C ALA A 126 -21.26 4.16 -7.98
N LEU A 127 -22.59 3.97 -8.13
CA LEU A 127 -23.19 3.33 -9.31
C LEU A 127 -23.30 4.26 -10.51
N GLY A 128 -23.27 5.57 -10.30
CA GLY A 128 -23.27 6.56 -11.38
C GLY A 128 -21.99 6.52 -12.22
N SER A 129 -20.84 6.24 -11.60
CA SER A 129 -19.55 6.12 -12.28
C SER A 129 -18.70 4.94 -11.75
N PRO A 130 -19.09 3.68 -12.03
CA PRO A 130 -18.44 2.50 -11.46
C PRO A 130 -16.99 2.34 -11.91
N LEU A 131 -16.65 2.78 -13.12
CA LEU A 131 -15.27 2.74 -13.63
C LEU A 131 -14.37 3.73 -12.90
N GLU A 132 -14.83 4.96 -12.67
CA GLU A 132 -14.11 5.97 -11.87
C GLU A 132 -13.90 5.44 -10.45
N TYR A 133 -14.95 4.90 -9.85
CA TYR A 133 -14.89 4.32 -8.51
C TYR A 133 -13.85 3.19 -8.40
N LEU A 134 -13.88 2.22 -9.32
CA LEU A 134 -12.94 1.09 -9.35
C LEU A 134 -11.51 1.54 -9.66
N ALA A 135 -11.33 2.50 -10.58
CA ALA A 135 -10.03 3.04 -10.93
C ALA A 135 -9.38 3.77 -9.74
N THR A 136 -10.15 4.58 -9.00
CA THR A 136 -9.68 5.25 -7.79
C THR A 136 -9.34 4.23 -6.70
N PHE A 137 -10.19 3.25 -6.41
CA PHE A 137 -9.87 2.18 -5.45
C PHE A 137 -8.58 1.42 -5.83
N THR A 138 -8.42 1.11 -7.12
CA THR A 138 -7.22 0.43 -7.64
C THR A 138 -5.99 1.31 -7.48
N ALA A 139 -6.10 2.63 -7.74
CA ALA A 139 -5.01 3.58 -7.54
C ALA A 139 -4.52 3.61 -6.09
N TYR A 140 -5.44 3.66 -5.12
CA TYR A 140 -5.11 3.60 -3.69
C TYR A 140 -4.44 2.27 -3.32
N THR A 141 -4.99 1.16 -3.81
CA THR A 141 -4.46 -0.18 -3.55
C THR A 141 -3.03 -0.33 -4.10
N VAL A 142 -2.81 0.10 -5.34
CA VAL A 142 -1.48 0.04 -5.98
C VAL A 142 -0.49 0.95 -5.27
N GLN A 143 -0.92 2.13 -4.81
CA GLN A 143 -0.08 3.00 -3.99
C GLN A 143 0.32 2.33 -2.66
N ALA A 144 -0.62 1.67 -1.96
CA ALA A 144 -0.32 0.93 -0.73
C ALA A 144 0.63 -0.24 -0.98
N VAL A 145 0.43 -0.99 -2.06
CA VAL A 145 1.32 -2.09 -2.47
C VAL A 145 2.72 -1.57 -2.80
N MET A 146 2.84 -0.40 -3.44
CA MET A 146 4.13 0.24 -3.68
C MET A 146 4.85 0.51 -2.36
N TYR A 147 4.20 1.16 -1.39
CA TYR A 147 4.79 1.41 -0.07
C TYR A 147 5.20 0.11 0.62
N GLY A 148 4.29 -0.86 0.69
CA GLY A 148 4.57 -2.16 1.31
C GLY A 148 5.74 -2.90 0.65
N SER A 149 5.90 -2.79 -0.67
CA SER A 149 7.03 -3.40 -1.39
C SER A 149 8.38 -2.78 -1.01
N PHE A 150 8.45 -1.45 -0.86
CA PHE A 150 9.64 -0.79 -0.34
C PHE A 150 9.90 -1.14 1.13
N PHE A 151 8.85 -1.26 1.94
CA PHE A 151 8.99 -1.67 3.34
C PHE A 151 9.53 -3.10 3.47
N MET A 152 9.14 -4.01 2.58
CA MET A 152 9.73 -5.35 2.49
C MET A 152 11.23 -5.28 2.21
N LEU A 153 11.67 -4.43 1.28
CA LEU A 153 13.10 -4.24 1.01
C LEU A 153 13.84 -3.69 2.24
N ILE A 154 13.26 -2.71 2.92
CA ILE A 154 13.81 -2.13 4.15
C ILE A 154 13.93 -3.21 5.24
N ALA A 155 12.89 -4.04 5.42
CA ALA A 155 12.91 -5.15 6.37
C ALA A 155 14.02 -6.16 6.05
N LEU A 156 14.18 -6.49 4.78
CA LEU A 156 15.22 -7.42 4.35
C LEU A 156 16.64 -6.84 4.44
N ALA A 157 16.80 -5.52 4.46
CA ALA A 157 18.08 -4.87 4.75
C ALA A 157 18.32 -4.69 6.26
N SER A 158 17.25 -4.65 7.06
CA SER A 158 17.30 -4.35 8.49
C SER A 158 17.65 -5.59 9.34
N ARG A 159 18.17 -5.33 10.54
CA ARG A 159 18.53 -6.36 11.52
C ARG A 159 17.62 -6.41 12.74
N SER A 160 16.81 -5.38 12.99
CA SER A 160 15.88 -5.36 14.11
C SER A 160 14.48 -4.88 13.70
N PRO A 161 13.41 -5.39 14.33
CA PRO A 161 12.03 -4.95 14.11
C PRO A 161 11.82 -3.46 14.31
N GLY A 162 12.37 -2.90 15.39
CA GLY A 162 12.25 -1.48 15.69
C GLY A 162 12.84 -0.60 14.59
N THR A 163 14.05 -0.94 14.11
CA THR A 163 14.69 -0.18 13.03
C THR A 163 13.93 -0.30 11.71
N SER A 164 13.48 -1.51 11.36
CA SER A 164 12.68 -1.73 10.14
C SER A 164 11.39 -0.92 10.13
N GLY A 165 10.67 -0.90 11.26
CA GLY A 165 9.43 -0.13 11.40
C GLY A 165 9.67 1.37 11.25
N ILE A 166 10.65 1.90 11.98
CA ILE A 166 11.00 3.33 11.93
C ILE A 166 11.47 3.74 10.53
N LEU A 167 12.35 2.97 9.90
CA LEU A 167 12.84 3.26 8.54
C LEU A 167 11.71 3.21 7.50
N SER A 168 10.76 2.30 7.65
CA SER A 168 9.59 2.23 6.77
C SER A 168 8.70 3.47 6.91
N VAL A 169 8.40 3.88 8.13
CA VAL A 169 7.62 5.11 8.38
C VAL A 169 8.39 6.35 7.89
N ALA A 170 9.69 6.42 8.16
CA ALA A 170 10.55 7.50 7.68
C ALA A 170 10.59 7.56 6.14
N PHE A 171 10.69 6.42 5.47
CA PHE A 171 10.61 6.33 4.01
C PHE A 171 9.28 6.88 3.48
N TYR A 172 8.16 6.53 4.10
CA TYR A 172 6.85 7.06 3.68
C TYR A 172 6.79 8.59 3.75
N PHE A 173 7.19 9.17 4.88
CA PHE A 173 7.21 10.64 5.02
C PHE A 173 8.21 11.29 4.07
N ALA A 174 9.41 10.72 3.93
CA ALA A 174 10.40 11.21 2.98
C ALA A 174 9.87 11.16 1.54
N TYR A 175 9.19 10.07 1.15
CA TYR A 175 8.59 9.92 -0.17
C TYR A 175 7.54 10.99 -0.43
N ILE A 176 6.57 11.18 0.48
CA ILE A 176 5.53 12.19 0.28
C ILE A 176 6.12 13.60 0.23
N VAL A 177 6.99 13.93 1.19
CA VAL A 177 7.59 15.27 1.26
C VAL A 177 8.44 15.55 0.03
N VAL A 178 9.31 14.62 -0.37
CA VAL A 178 10.24 14.83 -1.47
C VAL A 178 9.54 14.67 -2.82
N ALA A 179 8.96 13.50 -3.08
CA ALA A 179 8.43 13.14 -4.39
C ALA A 179 7.17 13.95 -4.72
N SER A 180 6.26 14.17 -3.78
CA SER A 180 4.99 14.84 -4.08
C SER A 180 5.02 16.34 -3.76
N THR A 181 5.58 16.76 -2.61
CA THR A 181 5.48 18.17 -2.18
C THR A 181 6.62 19.03 -2.72
N LEU A 182 7.87 18.63 -2.48
CA LEU A 182 9.04 19.44 -2.85
C LEU A 182 9.22 19.52 -4.36
N LEU A 183 9.06 18.41 -5.09
CA LEU A 183 9.12 18.43 -6.56
C LEU A 183 8.03 19.33 -7.16
N TYR A 184 6.82 19.30 -6.61
CA TYR A 184 5.72 20.16 -7.06
C TYR A 184 6.05 21.63 -6.84
N LEU A 185 6.48 22.00 -5.62
CA LEU A 185 6.83 23.38 -5.28
C LEU A 185 8.04 23.87 -6.10
N LEU A 186 9.08 23.06 -6.24
CA LEU A 186 10.24 23.39 -7.06
C LEU A 186 9.86 23.56 -8.52
N GLY A 187 9.00 22.69 -9.07
CA GLY A 187 8.49 22.82 -10.43
C GLY A 187 7.74 24.14 -10.63
N ARG A 188 6.86 24.51 -9.69
CA ARG A 188 6.13 25.78 -9.72
C ARG A 188 7.04 27.00 -9.60
N VAL A 189 8.03 26.98 -8.72
CA VAL A 189 8.98 28.09 -8.51
C VAL A 189 9.93 28.25 -9.69
N THR A 190 10.41 27.15 -10.27
CA THR A 190 11.37 27.16 -11.38
C THR A 190 10.72 27.22 -12.76
N GLY A 191 9.38 27.15 -12.84
CA GLY A 191 8.64 27.07 -14.11
C GLY A 191 8.86 25.77 -14.88
N ARG A 192 9.37 24.71 -14.24
CA ARG A 192 9.62 23.41 -14.88
C ARG A 192 8.42 22.49 -14.72
N GLU A 193 7.62 22.38 -15.77
CA GLU A 193 6.42 21.54 -15.81
C GLU A 193 6.72 20.07 -15.53
N ILE A 194 7.85 19.54 -16.02
CA ILE A 194 8.22 18.13 -15.79
C ILE A 194 8.38 17.77 -14.30
N LEU A 195 8.77 18.73 -13.45
CA LEU A 195 8.87 18.51 -12.01
C LEU A 195 7.49 18.47 -11.35
N VAL A 196 6.57 19.31 -11.83
CA VAL A 196 5.17 19.29 -11.42
C VAL A 196 4.53 17.97 -11.81
N GLU A 197 4.75 17.52 -13.04
CA GLU A 197 4.21 16.26 -13.56
C GLU A 197 4.77 15.03 -12.85
N LEU A 198 6.07 15.02 -12.54
CA LEU A 198 6.69 13.97 -11.71
C LEU A 198 6.09 13.92 -10.31
N ALA A 199 5.84 15.09 -9.71
CA ALA A 199 5.24 15.19 -8.40
C ALA A 199 3.76 14.77 -8.38
N THR A 200 3.04 15.03 -9.47
CA THR A 200 1.69 14.52 -9.64
C THR A 200 1.71 13.00 -9.83
N ALA A 201 2.64 12.48 -10.64
CA ALA A 201 2.77 11.06 -10.92
C ALA A 201 3.20 10.21 -9.71
N SER A 202 3.88 10.79 -8.71
CA SER A 202 4.29 10.07 -7.49
C SER A 202 3.10 9.71 -6.58
N TYR A 203 1.94 10.33 -6.80
CA TYR A 203 0.71 10.00 -6.08
C TYR A 203 -0.38 9.54 -7.04
N LEU A 204 -0.44 8.22 -7.30
CA LEU A 204 -1.37 7.64 -8.25
C LEU A 204 -2.85 7.97 -7.97
N PRO A 205 -3.32 8.03 -6.71
CA PRO A 205 -4.69 8.49 -6.44
C PRO A 205 -4.93 9.91 -6.94
N GLY A 206 -3.94 10.80 -6.81
CA GLY A 206 -4.00 12.16 -7.35
C GLY A 206 -4.10 12.18 -8.88
N VAL A 207 -3.38 11.30 -9.58
CA VAL A 207 -3.49 11.14 -11.05
C VAL A 207 -4.90 10.70 -11.44
N ALA A 208 -5.48 9.73 -10.73
CA ALA A 208 -6.84 9.25 -10.98
C ALA A 208 -7.88 10.39 -10.79
N ILE A 209 -7.78 11.13 -9.69
CA ILE A 209 -8.69 12.26 -9.40
C ILE A 209 -8.56 13.35 -10.48
N LEU A 210 -7.33 13.69 -10.89
CA LEU A 210 -7.12 14.68 -11.95
C LEU A 210 -7.71 14.23 -13.28
N HIS A 211 -7.50 12.97 -13.67
CA HIS A 211 -8.03 12.43 -14.91
C HIS A 211 -9.56 12.48 -14.98
N TYR A 212 -10.24 12.01 -13.93
CA TYR A 212 -11.71 12.00 -13.89
C TYR A 212 -12.31 13.37 -13.57
N GLY A 213 -11.54 14.26 -12.95
CA GLY A 213 -11.90 15.67 -12.74
C GLY A 213 -11.75 16.56 -13.97
N GLY A 214 -11.34 16.01 -15.12
CA GLY A 214 -11.17 16.76 -16.37
C GLY A 214 -9.84 17.51 -16.49
N GLY A 215 -8.87 17.20 -15.63
CA GLY A 215 -7.50 17.70 -15.73
C GLY A 215 -6.71 17.01 -16.83
N GLU A 216 -5.76 17.73 -17.43
CA GLU A 216 -4.83 17.16 -18.39
C GLU A 216 -3.77 16.32 -17.65
N ILE A 217 -3.63 15.05 -18.08
CA ILE A 217 -2.60 14.14 -17.58
C ILE A 217 -1.77 13.61 -18.76
N GLN A 218 -0.47 13.46 -18.56
CA GLN A 218 0.38 12.81 -19.55
C GLN A 218 0.21 11.28 -19.47
N ALA A 219 0.28 10.60 -20.61
CA ALA A 219 0.02 9.17 -20.72
C ALA A 219 0.93 8.28 -19.84
N TRP A 220 2.12 8.75 -19.48
CA TRP A 220 3.06 8.00 -18.64
C TRP A 220 2.81 8.17 -17.14
N GLN A 221 2.13 9.23 -16.70
CA GLN A 221 1.89 9.51 -15.27
C GLN A 221 1.23 8.35 -14.52
N PRO A 222 0.18 7.68 -15.04
CA PRO A 222 -0.43 6.55 -14.34
C PRO A 222 0.47 5.30 -14.28
N LEU A 223 1.56 5.23 -15.06
CA LEU A 223 2.46 4.07 -15.11
C LEU A 223 3.57 4.12 -14.07
N LEU A 224 3.90 5.30 -13.51
CA LEU A 224 5.06 5.46 -12.62
C LEU A 224 4.94 4.59 -11.37
N VAL A 225 3.86 4.74 -10.59
CA VAL A 225 3.65 4.01 -9.33
C VAL A 225 3.50 2.50 -9.55
N PRO A 226 2.72 2.00 -10.53
CA PRO A 226 2.66 0.56 -10.83
C PRO A 226 4.04 -0.04 -11.17
N LEU A 227 4.86 0.66 -11.95
CA LEU A 227 6.20 0.19 -12.30
C LEU A 227 7.14 0.20 -11.08
N LEU A 228 7.04 1.20 -10.20
CA LEU A 228 7.77 1.23 -8.93
C LEU A 228 7.34 0.08 -8.01
N ALA A 229 6.03 -0.19 -7.90
CA ALA A 229 5.51 -1.32 -7.13
C ALA A 229 6.04 -2.65 -7.68
N LEU A 230 5.96 -2.88 -8.98
CA LEU A 230 6.43 -4.12 -9.60
C LEU A 230 7.95 -4.31 -9.46
N SER A 231 8.73 -3.26 -9.67
CA SER A 231 10.19 -3.32 -9.53
C SER A 231 10.61 -3.57 -8.08
N ALA A 232 9.99 -2.91 -7.11
CA ALA A 232 10.25 -3.14 -5.69
C ALA A 232 9.80 -4.53 -5.25
N ALA A 233 8.63 -5.00 -5.70
CA ALA A 233 8.14 -6.35 -5.43
C ALA A 233 9.09 -7.41 -5.99
N ALA A 234 9.49 -7.29 -7.26
CA ALA A 234 10.45 -8.20 -7.88
C ALA A 234 11.81 -8.20 -7.15
N ALA A 235 12.32 -7.02 -6.80
CA ALA A 235 13.55 -6.89 -6.02
C ALA A 235 13.42 -7.55 -4.64
N SER A 236 12.30 -7.37 -3.94
CA SER A 236 12.08 -7.97 -2.62
C SER A 236 12.04 -9.49 -2.68
N ILE A 237 11.37 -10.06 -3.69
CA ILE A 237 11.29 -11.51 -3.91
C ILE A 237 12.67 -12.05 -4.25
N LEU A 238 13.40 -11.42 -5.17
CA LEU A 238 14.74 -11.85 -5.56
C LEU A 238 15.71 -11.80 -4.38
N TYR A 239 15.70 -10.71 -3.61
CA TYR A 239 16.58 -10.55 -2.45
C TYR A 239 16.26 -11.59 -1.36
N PHE A 240 14.98 -11.86 -1.11
CA PHE A 240 14.55 -12.91 -0.18
C PHE A 240 15.08 -14.30 -0.58
N THR A 241 14.99 -14.65 -1.87
CA THR A 241 15.44 -15.96 -2.34
C THR A 241 16.96 -16.17 -2.21
N ARG A 242 17.76 -15.11 -2.34
CA ARG A 242 19.22 -15.13 -2.19
C ARG A 242 19.68 -15.16 -0.74
N ARG A 243 19.03 -14.39 0.15
CA ARG A 243 19.44 -14.28 1.56
C ARG A 243 19.27 -15.57 2.37
N LEU A 244 18.47 -16.51 1.86
CA LEU A 244 18.27 -17.84 2.46
C LEU A 244 19.21 -18.92 1.90
N GLU A 245 20.33 -18.53 1.28
CA GLU A 245 21.41 -19.45 0.94
C GLU A 245 22.16 -19.94 2.20
N PRO A 246 22.59 -21.22 2.23
CA PRO A 246 23.27 -21.83 3.38
C PRO A 246 24.66 -21.23 3.66
#